data_AF-A0AAP6LER3-F1
#
_entry.id   AF-A0AAP6LER3-F1
#
_cell.length_a   1.000
_cell.length_b   1.000
_cell.length_c   1.000
_cell.angle_alpha   90.00
_cell.angle_beta   90.00
_cell.angle_gamma   90.00
#
_symmetry.space_group_name_H-M   'P 1'
#
loop_
_entity.id
_entity.type
_entity.pdbx_description
1 polymer ?
#
loop_
_entity_poly.entity_id
_entity_poly.type
_entity_poly.pdbx_seq_one_letter_code
_entity_poly.pdbx_strand_id
1 'polypeptide(L)'
;MLRWITALSFALATCAAALPTQAQVWVPAWTASPAPDRQDGTPEAPVQFANQTVRQDMRLASSATALRFRITNELGVAPLHIGGATAQRTGMATPARLVTFNGRSEVTVPVGAVLLSDPVPMAVPALADVSLTVYFPEPTQPAVRRTALRIADGRQAEVADNVKLAYRQNVVSAVLAERSTTPIVVVALGDSITEGATATRGSNGDWPSLLATRLQQACPDQVVLVNAGISGNKVMDHGRSHSALARLDRDVIALPHVDRVILFEGINDIRHDGGTPPVAGRNADDMVLGYRQVAERLHSNGIRAIAATMTPFGGSDRYEPVSAGTRTTLNTWMRGGRSGFDALIDFDQILRDPAKPEFLPEAITRDFLHPNDEGYRRMADGVDLAVLGCKAR
;
A
#
# COMPACT_ATOMS: atom_id res chain seq x y z
N MET A 1 41.47 24.43 -75.02
CA MET A 1 41.71 24.76 -73.60
C MET A 1 40.36 24.69 -72.88
N LEU A 2 40.11 23.59 -72.16
CA LEU A 2 38.82 23.25 -71.56
C LEU A 2 38.86 23.65 -70.07
N ARG A 3 38.01 24.59 -69.64
CA ARG A 3 37.90 25.00 -68.23
C ARG A 3 36.77 24.21 -67.56
N TRP A 4 37.14 23.39 -66.57
CA TRP A 4 36.22 22.69 -65.68
C TRP A 4 35.90 23.61 -64.50
N ILE A 5 34.62 23.90 -64.25
CA ILE A 5 34.14 24.59 -63.06
C ILE A 5 33.55 23.53 -62.14
N THR A 6 34.24 23.24 -61.03
CA THR A 6 33.75 22.38 -59.95
C THR A 6 32.90 23.24 -59.00
N ALA A 7 31.60 23.01 -58.98
CA ALA A 7 30.71 23.58 -57.97
C ALA A 7 30.74 22.68 -56.72
N LEU A 8 31.22 23.23 -55.60
CA LEU A 8 31.23 22.58 -54.30
C LEU A 8 29.95 22.97 -53.54
N SER A 9 28.99 22.06 -53.45
CA SER A 9 27.78 22.26 -52.65
C SER A 9 28.07 21.96 -51.17
N PHE A 10 28.09 22.98 -50.33
CA PHE A 10 28.12 22.83 -48.87
C PHE A 10 26.71 22.45 -48.38
N ALA A 11 26.51 21.18 -48.01
CA ALA A 11 25.33 20.76 -47.27
C ALA A 11 25.55 21.10 -45.78
N LEU A 12 24.88 22.13 -45.28
CA LEU A 12 24.77 22.38 -43.84
C LEU A 12 23.83 21.32 -43.23
N ALA A 13 24.41 20.32 -42.56
CA ALA A 13 23.66 19.42 -41.69
C ALA A 13 23.29 20.17 -40.40
N THR A 14 22.05 20.63 -40.29
CA THR A 14 21.50 21.11 -39.02
C THR A 14 21.24 19.91 -38.11
N CYS A 15 22.17 19.60 -37.22
CA CYS A 15 21.90 18.75 -36.06
C CYS A 15 20.98 19.52 -35.10
N ALA A 16 19.67 19.27 -35.19
CA ALA A 16 18.76 19.62 -34.11
C ALA A 16 19.15 18.76 -32.90
N ALA A 17 19.79 19.37 -31.90
CA ALA A 17 20.01 18.72 -30.61
C ALA A 17 18.63 18.43 -30.01
N ALA A 18 18.22 17.15 -29.99
CA ALA A 18 17.06 16.73 -29.24
C ALA A 18 17.31 17.08 -27.77
N LEU A 19 16.47 17.93 -27.19
CA LEU A 19 16.48 18.18 -25.75
C LEU A 19 16.39 16.82 -25.04
N PRO A 20 17.21 16.55 -24.01
CA PRO A 20 17.13 15.30 -23.28
C PRO A 20 15.70 15.15 -22.76
N THR A 21 14.98 14.15 -23.26
CA THR A 21 13.69 13.75 -22.69
C THR A 21 13.97 13.35 -21.25
N GLN A 22 13.42 14.11 -20.31
CA GLN A 22 13.55 13.84 -18.88
C GLN A 22 13.16 12.38 -18.63
N ALA A 23 14.07 11.61 -18.02
CA ALA A 23 13.85 10.19 -17.81
C ALA A 23 12.58 9.98 -16.98
N GLN A 24 11.61 9.27 -17.55
CA GLN A 24 10.37 8.94 -16.86
C GLN A 24 10.66 7.94 -15.73
N VAL A 25 10.03 8.14 -14.59
CA VAL A 25 10.14 7.23 -13.44
C VAL A 25 8.79 6.57 -13.17
N TRP A 26 8.84 5.32 -12.69
CA TRP A 26 7.66 4.57 -12.27
C TRP A 26 7.65 4.49 -10.76
N VAL A 27 6.66 5.07 -10.10
CA VAL A 27 6.52 5.02 -8.64
C VAL A 27 5.21 4.34 -8.24
N PRO A 28 5.12 3.67 -7.08
CA PRO A 28 3.84 3.16 -6.60
C PRO A 28 2.90 4.33 -6.33
N ALA A 29 1.69 4.27 -6.87
CA ALA A 29 0.62 5.24 -6.65
C ALA A 29 -0.50 4.68 -5.77
N TRP A 30 -0.62 3.36 -5.69
CA TRP A 30 -1.54 2.67 -4.81
C TRP A 30 -0.99 1.26 -4.53
N THR A 31 -1.23 0.74 -3.32
CA THR A 31 -0.83 -0.63 -2.96
C THR A 31 -1.88 -1.32 -2.09
N ALA A 32 -1.92 -2.65 -2.20
CA ALA A 32 -2.53 -3.53 -1.22
C ALA A 32 -1.69 -4.80 -1.12
N SER A 33 -1.19 -5.08 0.08
CA SER A 33 -0.27 -6.18 0.27
C SER A 33 -0.93 -7.54 0.07
N PRO A 34 -0.22 -8.51 -0.55
CA PRO A 34 -0.64 -9.90 -0.55
C PRO A 34 -0.77 -10.47 0.87
N ALA A 35 -1.93 -11.01 1.18
CA ALA A 35 -2.27 -11.68 2.42
C ALA A 35 -3.17 -12.89 2.12
N PRO A 36 -2.90 -14.08 2.72
CA PRO A 36 -3.78 -15.23 2.60
C PRO A 36 -5.17 -14.91 3.20
N ASP A 37 -6.23 -15.61 2.79
CA ASP A 37 -7.54 -15.38 3.40
C ASP A 37 -7.49 -15.77 4.88
N ARG A 38 -8.40 -15.22 5.69
CA ARG A 38 -8.52 -15.46 7.14
C ARG A 38 -8.94 -16.90 7.53
N GLN A 39 -8.90 -17.83 6.57
CA GLN A 39 -9.09 -19.28 6.70
C GLN A 39 -7.97 -20.07 5.97
N ASP A 40 -6.90 -19.36 5.61
CA ASP A 40 -5.54 -19.85 5.42
C ASP A 40 -5.28 -20.78 4.23
N GLY A 41 -5.40 -20.29 2.99
CA GLY A 41 -4.59 -20.82 1.85
C GLY A 41 -4.62 -22.33 1.59
N THR A 42 -5.56 -23.07 2.18
CA THR A 42 -5.75 -24.49 1.99
C THR A 42 -6.59 -24.71 0.73
N PRO A 43 -6.61 -25.93 0.15
CA PRO A 43 -7.52 -26.27 -0.94
C PRO A 43 -9.00 -25.92 -0.64
N GLU A 44 -9.36 -25.81 0.64
CA GLU A 44 -10.70 -25.50 1.13
C GLU A 44 -11.01 -23.99 1.24
N ALA A 45 -10.06 -23.10 0.93
CA ALA A 45 -10.32 -21.66 0.89
C ALA A 45 -11.47 -21.35 -0.10
N PRO A 46 -12.43 -20.49 0.27
CA PRO A 46 -13.56 -20.24 -0.61
C PRO A 46 -13.08 -19.55 -1.89
N VAL A 47 -13.53 -20.08 -3.02
CA VAL A 47 -13.46 -19.39 -4.31
C VAL A 47 -14.03 -17.98 -4.13
N GLN A 48 -13.25 -16.96 -4.49
CA GLN A 48 -13.68 -15.58 -4.35
C GLN A 48 -14.45 -15.12 -5.59
N PHE A 49 -13.98 -15.51 -6.79
CA PHE A 49 -14.63 -15.18 -8.06
C PHE A 49 -14.69 -16.42 -8.95
N ALA A 50 -15.80 -16.59 -9.67
CA ALA A 50 -15.97 -17.62 -10.69
C ALA A 50 -16.92 -17.12 -11.79
N ASN A 51 -16.43 -17.00 -13.03
CA ASN A 51 -17.16 -16.41 -14.15
C ASN A 51 -17.78 -15.05 -13.80
N GLN A 52 -16.95 -14.11 -13.34
CA GLN A 52 -17.36 -12.81 -12.82
C GLN A 52 -16.47 -11.68 -13.31
N THR A 53 -17.07 -10.51 -13.49
CA THR A 53 -16.36 -9.25 -13.76
C THR A 53 -16.28 -8.43 -12.49
N VAL A 54 -15.06 -8.10 -12.07
CA VAL A 54 -14.76 -7.45 -10.80
C VAL A 54 -14.13 -6.10 -11.08
N ARG A 55 -14.74 -5.04 -10.56
CA ARG A 55 -14.22 -3.68 -10.59
C ARG A 55 -13.69 -3.28 -9.22
N GLN A 56 -12.45 -2.80 -9.20
CA GLN A 56 -11.85 -2.15 -8.04
C GLN A 56 -11.60 -0.69 -8.35
N ASP A 57 -12.11 0.21 -7.50
CA ASP A 57 -11.78 1.63 -7.54
C ASP A 57 -10.62 1.91 -6.56
N MET A 58 -9.61 2.62 -7.03
CA MET A 58 -8.38 2.90 -6.28
C MET A 58 -8.06 4.40 -6.35
N ARG A 59 -7.96 5.04 -5.19
CA ARG A 59 -7.45 6.40 -5.08
C ARG A 59 -5.94 6.40 -5.24
N LEU A 60 -5.44 7.07 -6.27
CA LEU A 60 -4.01 7.14 -6.53
C LEU A 60 -3.38 8.26 -5.69
N ALA A 61 -2.39 7.94 -4.86
CA ALA A 61 -1.62 8.91 -4.09
C ALA A 61 -0.66 9.76 -4.95
N SER A 62 -0.50 9.42 -6.24
CA SER A 62 0.38 10.12 -7.18
C SER A 62 -0.37 10.58 -8.41
N SER A 63 0.12 11.67 -9.01
CA SER A 63 -0.17 11.98 -10.41
C SER A 63 0.52 10.99 -11.36
N ALA A 64 0.00 10.84 -12.57
CA ALA A 64 0.48 9.91 -13.58
C ALA A 64 0.21 10.41 -15.01
N THR A 65 1.13 10.11 -15.93
CA THR A 65 0.89 10.18 -17.40
C THR A 65 0.47 8.85 -17.99
N ALA A 66 0.91 7.75 -17.37
CA ALA A 66 0.53 6.39 -17.68
C ALA A 66 0.51 5.54 -16.40
N LEU A 67 -0.23 4.45 -16.43
CA LEU A 67 -0.35 3.51 -15.33
C LEU A 67 0.16 2.12 -15.73
N ARG A 68 0.69 1.37 -14.77
CA ARG A 68 0.86 -0.08 -14.86
C ARG A 68 0.18 -0.74 -13.67
N PHE A 69 -0.45 -1.88 -13.91
CA PHE A 69 -1.10 -2.67 -12.89
C PHE A 69 -0.25 -3.89 -12.55
N ARG A 70 0.07 -4.05 -11.27
CA ARG A 70 0.78 -5.21 -10.73
C ARG A 70 -0.23 -6.26 -10.26
N ILE A 71 -0.48 -7.24 -11.11
CA ILE A 71 -1.32 -8.39 -10.79
C ILE A 71 -0.46 -9.46 -10.13
N THR A 72 -0.82 -9.84 -8.91
CA THR A 72 -0.08 -10.82 -8.12
C THR A 72 -0.79 -12.16 -8.04
N ASN A 73 -0.01 -13.22 -8.10
CA ASN A 73 -0.35 -14.57 -7.70
C ASN A 73 0.76 -15.16 -6.79
N GLU A 74 1.51 -14.28 -6.10
CA GLU A 74 2.69 -14.64 -5.29
C GLU A 74 2.36 -15.56 -4.11
N LEU A 75 1.13 -15.45 -3.58
CA LEU A 75 0.61 -16.31 -2.52
C LEU A 75 -0.49 -17.25 -3.03
N GLY A 76 -0.73 -17.30 -4.33
CA GLY A 76 -1.72 -18.20 -4.91
C GLY A 76 -1.22 -19.64 -4.95
N VAL A 77 -2.16 -20.59 -4.99
CA VAL A 77 -1.88 -22.03 -5.04
C VAL A 77 -2.26 -22.68 -6.37
N ALA A 78 -2.88 -21.91 -7.28
CA ALA A 78 -3.26 -22.32 -8.63
C ALA A 78 -2.95 -21.18 -9.63
N PRO A 79 -2.79 -21.48 -10.93
CA PRO A 79 -2.64 -20.46 -11.95
C PRO A 79 -3.84 -19.49 -11.94
N LEU A 80 -3.58 -18.19 -11.98
CA LEU A 80 -4.63 -17.17 -12.01
C LEU A 80 -4.91 -16.77 -13.46
N HIS A 81 -6.06 -17.18 -13.99
CA HIS A 81 -6.47 -16.82 -15.34
C HIS A 81 -7.26 -15.49 -15.36
N ILE A 82 -6.80 -14.54 -16.17
CA ILE A 82 -7.46 -13.26 -16.44
C ILE A 82 -7.98 -13.28 -17.87
N GLY A 83 -9.30 -13.23 -18.02
CA GLY A 83 -9.99 -13.23 -19.31
C GLY A 83 -10.14 -11.85 -19.95
N GLY A 84 -9.52 -10.81 -19.40
CA GLY A 84 -9.62 -9.43 -19.88
C GLY A 84 -9.55 -8.42 -18.76
N ALA A 85 -8.96 -7.25 -19.03
CA ALA A 85 -8.95 -6.14 -18.09
C ALA A 85 -9.04 -4.77 -18.80
N THR A 86 -9.75 -3.83 -18.17
CA THR A 86 -9.84 -2.43 -18.60
C THR A 86 -9.63 -1.49 -17.42
N ALA A 87 -9.12 -0.29 -17.70
CA ALA A 87 -8.93 0.75 -16.70
C ALA A 87 -9.59 2.06 -17.14
N GLN A 88 -10.14 2.81 -16.19
CA GLN A 88 -10.82 4.08 -16.46
C GLN A 88 -10.63 5.04 -15.28
N ARG A 89 -10.57 6.34 -15.56
CA ARG A 89 -10.68 7.35 -14.48
C ARG A 89 -12.15 7.48 -14.07
N THR A 90 -12.45 7.28 -12.80
CA THR A 90 -13.83 7.35 -12.30
C THR A 90 -14.28 8.80 -12.13
N GLY A 91 -15.60 9.03 -12.07
CA GLY A 91 -16.17 10.37 -11.91
C GLY A 91 -16.03 11.28 -13.13
N MET A 92 -15.54 10.77 -14.26
CA MET A 92 -15.43 11.49 -15.53
C MET A 92 -15.92 10.61 -16.68
N ALA A 93 -16.50 11.22 -17.71
CA ALA A 93 -16.86 10.55 -18.96
C ALA A 93 -15.62 10.30 -19.84
N THR A 94 -14.69 9.47 -19.35
CA THR A 94 -13.53 9.02 -20.13
C THR A 94 -13.74 7.61 -20.64
N PRO A 95 -13.31 7.25 -21.85
CA PRO A 95 -13.41 5.89 -22.32
C PRO A 95 -12.50 4.97 -21.50
N ALA A 96 -12.98 3.76 -21.21
CA ALA A 96 -12.15 2.70 -20.64
C ALA A 96 -11.03 2.32 -21.61
N ARG A 97 -9.84 2.06 -21.07
CA ARG A 97 -8.65 1.67 -21.83
C ARG A 97 -8.33 0.21 -21.57
N LEU A 98 -7.94 -0.51 -22.61
CA LEU A 98 -7.53 -1.90 -22.49
C LEU A 98 -6.25 -1.99 -21.64
N VAL A 99 -6.21 -2.98 -20.75
CA VAL A 99 -5.01 -3.34 -19.99
C VAL A 99 -4.47 -4.64 -20.60
N THR A 100 -3.26 -4.60 -21.12
CA THR A 100 -2.60 -5.74 -21.78
C THR A 100 -1.31 -6.13 -21.08
N PHE A 101 -0.81 -7.31 -21.41
CA PHE A 101 0.46 -7.85 -20.93
C PHE A 101 1.26 -8.33 -22.14
N ASN A 102 2.27 -7.56 -22.55
CA ASN A 102 2.97 -7.76 -23.81
C ASN A 102 2.00 -7.85 -25.01
N GLY A 103 1.02 -6.94 -25.05
CA GLY A 103 -0.03 -6.86 -26.07
C GLY A 103 -1.17 -7.86 -25.92
N ARG A 104 -1.11 -8.81 -24.97
CA ARG A 104 -2.17 -9.81 -24.75
C ARG A 104 -3.23 -9.28 -23.79
N SER A 105 -4.50 -9.40 -24.17
CA SER A 105 -5.65 -9.06 -23.32
C SER A 105 -6.04 -10.18 -22.35
N GLU A 106 -5.64 -11.41 -22.64
CA GLU A 106 -5.92 -12.60 -21.85
C GLU A 106 -4.60 -13.27 -21.46
N VAL A 107 -4.45 -13.54 -20.16
CA VAL A 107 -3.20 -14.08 -19.60
C VAL A 107 -3.47 -15.02 -18.44
N THR A 108 -2.47 -15.83 -18.13
CA THR A 108 -2.41 -16.62 -16.91
C THR A 108 -1.20 -16.18 -16.10
N VAL A 109 -1.42 -15.72 -14.87
CA VAL A 109 -0.35 -15.41 -13.92
C VAL A 109 0.08 -16.72 -13.25
N PRO A 110 1.33 -17.16 -13.40
CA PRO A 110 1.80 -18.40 -12.77
C PRO A 110 1.71 -18.34 -11.24
N VAL A 111 1.64 -19.51 -10.61
CA VAL A 111 1.75 -19.64 -9.14
C VAL A 111 3.06 -19.01 -8.66
N GLY A 112 3.01 -18.24 -7.59
CA GLY A 112 4.20 -17.59 -7.00
C GLY A 112 4.73 -16.39 -7.80
N ALA A 113 4.04 -15.96 -8.86
CA ALA A 113 4.52 -14.93 -9.76
C ALA A 113 3.66 -13.66 -9.77
N VAL A 114 4.16 -12.63 -10.44
CA VAL A 114 3.48 -11.36 -10.71
C VAL A 114 3.59 -11.04 -12.19
N LEU A 115 2.54 -10.45 -12.75
CA LEU A 115 2.61 -9.77 -14.03
C LEU A 115 2.41 -8.26 -13.85
N LEU A 116 3.26 -7.48 -14.50
CA LEU A 116 3.05 -6.06 -14.73
C LEU A 116 2.37 -5.88 -16.09
N SER A 117 1.32 -5.08 -16.14
CA SER A 117 0.72 -4.68 -17.41
C SER A 117 1.68 -3.86 -18.27
N ASP A 118 1.40 -3.78 -19.56
CA ASP A 118 1.94 -2.73 -20.42
C ASP A 118 1.53 -1.35 -19.87
N PRO A 119 2.27 -0.27 -20.19
CA PRO A 119 1.83 1.09 -19.88
C PRO A 119 0.45 1.37 -20.47
N VAL A 120 -0.48 1.84 -19.64
CA VAL A 120 -1.81 2.30 -20.02
C VAL A 120 -1.78 3.82 -20.00
N PRO A 121 -1.71 4.50 -21.16
CA PRO A 121 -1.62 5.96 -21.20
C PRO A 121 -2.88 6.56 -20.58
N MET A 122 -2.77 7.27 -19.47
CA MET A 122 -3.89 7.82 -18.74
C MET A 122 -3.40 8.95 -17.84
N ALA A 123 -3.74 10.19 -18.19
CA ALA A 123 -3.41 11.34 -17.37
C ALA A 123 -4.32 11.37 -16.14
N VAL A 124 -3.73 11.24 -14.95
CA VAL A 124 -4.44 11.20 -13.67
C VAL A 124 -3.76 12.17 -12.71
N PRO A 125 -4.49 13.14 -12.11
CA PRO A 125 -3.93 13.97 -11.04
C PRO A 125 -3.84 13.16 -9.74
N ALA A 126 -2.96 13.57 -8.82
CA ALA A 126 -2.90 12.95 -7.50
C ALA A 126 -4.28 13.04 -6.79
N LEU A 127 -4.59 12.01 -6.01
CA LEU A 127 -5.85 11.79 -5.27
C LEU A 127 -7.08 11.51 -6.15
N ALA A 128 -6.93 11.40 -7.47
CA ALA A 128 -8.03 10.92 -8.32
C ALA A 128 -8.19 9.40 -8.21
N ASP A 129 -9.42 8.97 -8.46
CA ASP A 129 -9.80 7.56 -8.43
C ASP A 129 -9.71 6.94 -9.85
N VAL A 130 -9.13 5.75 -9.92
CA VAL A 130 -9.03 4.92 -11.12
C VAL A 130 -9.68 3.57 -10.85
N SER A 131 -10.53 3.13 -11.76
CA SER A 131 -11.07 1.79 -11.74
C SER A 131 -10.19 0.84 -12.56
N LEU A 132 -9.97 -0.36 -12.04
CA LEU A 132 -9.55 -1.52 -12.82
C LEU A 132 -10.70 -2.53 -12.81
N THR A 133 -11.16 -2.91 -13.99
CA THR A 133 -12.20 -3.93 -14.18
C THR A 133 -11.56 -5.16 -14.80
N VAL A 134 -11.68 -6.31 -14.14
CA VAL A 134 -11.04 -7.57 -14.56
C VAL A 134 -12.11 -8.66 -14.67
N TYR A 135 -12.08 -9.43 -15.75
CA TYR A 135 -12.93 -10.60 -15.92
C TYR A 135 -12.17 -11.89 -15.51
N PHE A 136 -12.76 -12.64 -14.59
CA PHE A 136 -12.27 -13.93 -14.12
C PHE A 136 -13.19 -15.04 -14.67
N PRO A 137 -12.82 -15.71 -15.78
CA PRO A 137 -13.65 -16.75 -16.39
C PRO A 137 -13.71 -18.04 -15.56
N GLU A 138 -12.68 -18.29 -14.74
CA GLU A 138 -12.51 -19.50 -13.94
C GLU A 138 -12.64 -19.21 -12.44
N PRO A 139 -12.86 -20.24 -11.60
CA PRO A 139 -12.74 -20.12 -10.15
C PRO A 139 -11.35 -19.62 -9.73
N THR A 140 -11.31 -18.59 -8.89
CA THR A 140 -10.05 -17.98 -8.40
C THR A 140 -10.04 -17.85 -6.88
N GLN A 141 -8.86 -18.05 -6.29
CA GLN A 141 -8.56 -17.84 -4.86
C GLN A 141 -7.47 -16.76 -4.72
N PRO A 142 -7.81 -15.49 -4.99
CA PRO A 142 -6.87 -14.37 -4.86
C PRO A 142 -6.32 -14.23 -3.44
N ALA A 143 -5.10 -13.72 -3.32
CA ALA A 143 -4.41 -13.59 -2.04
C ALA A 143 -3.87 -12.17 -1.79
N VAL A 144 -4.59 -11.13 -2.23
CA VAL A 144 -4.40 -9.76 -1.72
C VAL A 144 -5.32 -9.52 -0.53
N ARG A 145 -4.88 -8.71 0.44
CA ARG A 145 -5.73 -8.26 1.54
C ARG A 145 -7.09 -7.80 1.01
N ARG A 146 -8.14 -7.97 1.82
CA ARG A 146 -9.49 -7.65 1.37
C ARG A 146 -9.60 -6.17 1.03
N THR A 147 -10.27 -5.85 -0.07
CA THR A 147 -10.55 -4.49 -0.55
C THR A 147 -12.02 -4.35 -0.91
N ALA A 148 -12.49 -3.11 -1.06
CA ALA A 148 -13.84 -2.83 -1.53
C ALA A 148 -13.92 -3.06 -3.05
N LEU A 149 -14.84 -3.91 -3.50
CA LEU A 149 -14.99 -4.32 -4.89
C LEU A 149 -16.45 -4.23 -5.32
N ARG A 150 -16.70 -3.99 -6.61
CA ARG A 150 -17.99 -4.22 -7.25
C ARG A 150 -17.89 -5.45 -8.13
N ILE A 151 -18.86 -6.34 -8.03
CA ILE A 151 -18.81 -7.66 -8.68
C ILE A 151 -20.11 -7.83 -9.48
N ALA A 152 -19.98 -8.22 -10.74
CA ALA A 152 -21.09 -8.58 -11.61
C ALA A 152 -20.86 -9.98 -12.21
N ASP A 153 -21.95 -10.72 -12.40
CA ASP A 153 -21.87 -12.07 -12.95
C ASP A 153 -21.62 -12.06 -14.47
N GLY A 154 -20.87 -13.05 -14.92
CA GLY A 154 -20.45 -13.19 -16.31
C GLY A 154 -19.43 -12.16 -16.78
N ARG A 155 -19.17 -12.18 -18.09
CA ARG A 155 -18.34 -11.17 -18.75
C ARG A 155 -19.16 -9.91 -18.99
N GLN A 156 -18.73 -8.80 -18.42
CA GLN A 156 -19.35 -7.48 -18.57
C GLN A 156 -18.35 -6.52 -19.21
N ALA A 157 -18.83 -5.59 -20.05
CA ALA A 157 -18.00 -4.51 -20.58
C ALA A 157 -17.68 -3.46 -19.50
N GLU A 158 -18.61 -3.27 -18.56
CA GLU A 158 -18.49 -2.34 -17.44
C GLU A 158 -19.20 -2.88 -16.20
N VAL A 159 -18.79 -2.40 -15.02
CA VAL A 159 -19.48 -2.65 -13.75
C VAL A 159 -19.92 -1.31 -13.20
N ALA A 160 -21.24 -1.08 -13.14
CA ALA A 160 -21.84 0.21 -12.81
C ALA A 160 -21.61 0.62 -11.34
N ASP A 161 -21.65 1.93 -11.07
CA ASP A 161 -21.40 2.50 -9.74
C ASP A 161 -22.43 2.08 -8.68
N ASN A 162 -23.66 1.76 -9.12
CA ASN A 162 -24.76 1.33 -8.26
C ASN A 162 -24.65 -0.13 -7.78
N VAL A 163 -23.70 -0.90 -8.31
CA VAL A 163 -23.40 -2.23 -7.79
C VAL A 163 -22.84 -2.08 -6.37
N LYS A 164 -23.44 -2.81 -5.42
CA LYS A 164 -23.07 -2.74 -4.00
C LYS A 164 -21.62 -3.18 -3.80
N LEU A 165 -20.90 -2.45 -2.94
CA LEU A 165 -19.55 -2.83 -2.53
C LEU A 165 -19.56 -4.13 -1.71
N ALA A 166 -18.75 -5.09 -2.14
CA ALA A 166 -18.34 -6.26 -1.38
C ALA A 166 -16.94 -6.03 -0.79
N TYR A 167 -16.62 -6.72 0.31
CA TYR A 167 -15.26 -6.73 0.88
C TYR A 167 -14.68 -8.15 0.73
N ARG A 168 -13.76 -8.31 -0.23
CA ARG A 168 -13.21 -9.60 -0.70
C ARG A 168 -11.73 -9.44 -1.01
N GLN A 169 -11.00 -10.55 -1.03
CA GLN A 169 -9.62 -10.53 -1.52
C GLN A 169 -9.60 -10.20 -3.02
N ASN A 170 -8.46 -9.69 -3.50
CA ASN A 170 -8.30 -9.35 -4.92
C ASN A 170 -6.91 -9.76 -5.44
N VAL A 171 -6.61 -9.43 -6.69
CA VAL A 171 -5.36 -9.79 -7.39
C VAL A 171 -4.44 -8.60 -7.65
N VAL A 172 -4.90 -7.37 -7.42
CA VAL A 172 -4.11 -6.16 -7.65
C VAL A 172 -3.32 -5.81 -6.41
N SER A 173 -1.99 -5.82 -6.52
CA SER A 173 -1.09 -5.53 -5.39
C SER A 173 -0.49 -4.13 -5.44
N ALA A 174 -0.35 -3.56 -6.64
CA ALA A 174 0.09 -2.19 -6.82
C ALA A 174 -0.42 -1.59 -8.14
N VAL A 175 -0.58 -0.27 -8.15
CA VAL A 175 -0.65 0.55 -9.36
C VAL A 175 0.62 1.39 -9.40
N LEU A 176 1.39 1.30 -10.48
CA LEU A 176 2.56 2.14 -10.71
C LEU A 176 2.16 3.32 -11.60
N ALA A 177 2.60 4.51 -11.25
CA ALA A 177 2.40 5.73 -12.00
C ALA A 177 3.70 6.17 -12.69
N GLU A 178 3.61 6.45 -13.98
CA GLU A 178 4.66 7.11 -14.74
C GLU A 178 4.67 8.60 -14.46
N ARG A 179 5.85 9.15 -14.14
CA ARG A 179 6.04 10.55 -13.81
C ARG A 179 7.26 11.14 -14.51
N SER A 180 7.23 12.46 -14.72
CA SER A 180 8.36 13.25 -15.20
C SER A 180 9.35 13.64 -14.09
N THR A 181 8.95 13.53 -12.82
CA THR A 181 9.77 13.89 -11.66
C THR A 181 9.69 12.80 -10.60
N THR A 182 10.81 12.52 -9.94
CA THR A 182 10.88 11.58 -8.81
C THR A 182 10.36 12.24 -7.53
N PRO A 183 9.24 11.78 -6.94
CA PRO A 183 8.81 12.18 -5.61
C PRO A 183 9.58 11.43 -4.52
N ILE A 184 9.37 11.83 -3.27
CA ILE A 184 9.65 10.99 -2.11
C ILE A 184 8.54 9.94 -2.02
N VAL A 185 8.88 8.66 -2.12
CA VAL A 185 7.90 7.56 -1.94
C VAL A 185 7.97 7.03 -0.52
N VAL A 186 6.82 7.03 0.15
CA VAL A 186 6.64 6.54 1.52
C VAL A 186 5.71 5.33 1.52
N VAL A 187 6.12 4.25 2.17
CA VAL A 187 5.27 3.07 2.40
C VAL A 187 4.87 3.01 3.88
N ALA A 188 3.57 2.98 4.17
CA ALA A 188 3.07 2.67 5.51
C ALA A 188 2.97 1.15 5.67
N LEU A 189 3.97 0.54 6.30
CA LEU A 189 4.02 -0.89 6.60
C LEU A 189 3.41 -1.13 7.98
N GLY A 190 2.32 -1.90 8.05
CA GLY A 190 1.61 -2.02 9.31
C GLY A 190 0.59 -3.15 9.43
N ASP A 191 -0.14 -3.11 10.54
CA ASP A 191 -1.19 -4.07 10.87
C ASP A 191 -2.62 -3.59 10.51
N SER A 192 -3.64 -3.97 11.29
CA SER A 192 -5.05 -3.59 11.08
C SER A 192 -5.29 -2.09 11.23
N ILE A 193 -4.51 -1.42 12.06
CA ILE A 193 -4.64 0.03 12.24
C ILE A 193 -4.13 0.74 10.98
N THR A 194 -3.05 0.24 10.38
CA THR A 194 -2.54 0.75 9.10
C THR A 194 -3.42 0.35 7.92
N GLU A 195 -3.97 -0.87 7.89
CA GLU A 195 -4.95 -1.27 6.86
C GLU A 195 -6.19 -0.34 6.85
N GLY A 196 -6.54 0.21 8.02
CA GLY A 196 -7.78 0.96 8.22
C GLY A 196 -8.97 0.04 8.45
N ALA A 197 -8.80 -1.04 9.23
CA ALA A 197 -9.78 -2.12 9.41
C ALA A 197 -11.20 -1.67 9.85
N THR A 198 -11.28 -0.47 10.42
CA THR A 198 -12.47 0.17 11.00
C THR A 198 -12.85 1.46 10.30
N ALA A 199 -12.11 1.87 9.27
CA ALA A 199 -12.48 2.99 8.44
C ALA A 199 -13.74 2.65 7.63
N THR A 200 -14.56 3.65 7.34
CA THR A 200 -15.72 3.47 6.46
C THR A 200 -15.26 2.92 5.10
N ARG A 201 -15.78 1.76 4.70
CA ARG A 201 -15.32 1.03 3.51
C ARG A 201 -15.49 1.88 2.25
N GLY A 202 -14.43 1.99 1.46
CA GLY A 202 -14.42 2.75 0.20
C GLY A 202 -14.31 4.27 0.37
N SER A 203 -14.20 4.79 1.60
CA SER A 203 -14.05 6.23 1.84
C SER A 203 -12.61 6.74 1.65
N ASN A 204 -11.62 5.85 1.69
CA ASN A 204 -10.20 6.19 1.88
C ASN A 204 -9.96 6.98 3.19
N GLY A 205 -10.70 6.63 4.24
CA GLY A 205 -10.62 7.23 5.58
C GLY A 205 -9.57 6.60 6.50
N ASP A 206 -8.73 5.68 6.00
CA ASP A 206 -7.56 5.19 6.72
C ASP A 206 -6.49 6.29 6.88
N TRP A 207 -5.69 6.23 7.95
CA TRP A 207 -4.71 7.29 8.23
C TRP A 207 -3.66 7.48 7.12
N PRO A 208 -3.17 6.44 6.40
CA PRO A 208 -2.26 6.66 5.27
C PRO A 208 -2.92 7.46 4.14
N SER A 209 -4.16 7.13 3.76
CA SER A 209 -4.91 7.85 2.73
C SER A 209 -5.21 9.31 3.11
N LEU A 210 -5.58 9.56 4.37
CA LEU A 210 -5.81 10.91 4.87
C LEU A 210 -4.50 11.73 4.94
N LEU A 211 -3.40 11.09 5.36
CA LEU A 211 -2.09 11.73 5.38
C LEU A 211 -1.58 12.02 3.96
N ALA A 212 -1.82 11.14 2.99
CA ALA A 212 -1.52 11.39 1.58
C ALA A 212 -2.27 12.63 1.05
N THR A 213 -3.53 12.79 1.46
CA THR A 213 -4.32 13.99 1.12
C THR A 213 -3.67 15.25 1.67
N ARG A 214 -3.28 15.24 2.95
CA ARG A 214 -2.63 16.37 3.61
C ARG A 214 -1.25 16.69 3.00
N LEU A 215 -0.48 15.67 2.64
CA LEU A 215 0.80 15.82 1.93
C LEU A 215 0.62 16.48 0.56
N GLN A 216 -0.36 16.05 -0.24
CA GLN A 216 -0.63 16.66 -1.54
C GLN A 216 -1.10 18.11 -1.41
N GLN A 217 -1.82 18.46 -0.34
CA GLN A 217 -2.23 19.84 -0.08
C GLN A 217 -1.06 20.74 0.32
N ALA A 218 -0.17 20.26 1.20
CA ALA A 218 0.94 21.04 1.73
C ALA A 218 2.16 21.08 0.78
N CYS A 219 2.43 19.98 0.09
CA CYS A 219 3.56 19.80 -0.82
C CYS A 219 3.13 19.06 -2.10
N PRO A 220 2.36 19.72 -2.99
CA PRO A 220 1.82 19.10 -4.19
C PRO A 220 2.87 18.34 -5.00
N ASP A 221 2.55 17.09 -5.35
CA ASP A 221 3.35 16.19 -6.16
C ASP A 221 4.74 15.82 -5.59
N GLN A 222 5.11 16.24 -4.37
CA GLN A 222 6.44 15.97 -3.80
C GLN A 222 6.52 14.64 -3.06
N VAL A 223 5.44 14.20 -2.42
CA VAL A 223 5.43 12.98 -1.59
C VAL A 223 4.28 12.08 -2.02
N VAL A 224 4.57 10.80 -2.19
CA VAL A 224 3.58 9.76 -2.47
C VAL A 224 3.57 8.79 -1.30
N LEU A 225 2.44 8.66 -0.62
CA LEU A 225 2.27 7.75 0.51
C LEU A 225 1.32 6.62 0.13
N VAL A 226 1.79 5.37 0.22
CA VAL A 226 1.00 4.16 -0.10
C VAL A 226 0.86 3.24 1.11
N ASN A 227 -0.23 2.48 1.15
CA ASN A 227 -0.65 1.68 2.30
C ASN A 227 -0.32 0.19 2.10
N ALA A 228 0.57 -0.35 2.93
CA ALA A 228 0.95 -1.76 3.00
C ALA A 228 0.51 -2.41 4.33
N GLY A 229 -0.60 -1.95 4.91
CA GLY A 229 -1.19 -2.49 6.12
C GLY A 229 -1.92 -3.82 5.90
N ILE A 230 -1.78 -4.77 6.83
CA ILE A 230 -2.54 -6.03 6.83
C ILE A 230 -3.06 -6.34 8.24
N SER A 231 -4.37 -6.52 8.39
CA SER A 231 -5.00 -6.80 9.67
C SER A 231 -4.50 -8.05 10.34
N GLY A 232 -4.03 -7.91 11.58
CA GLY A 232 -3.47 -9.02 12.35
C GLY A 232 -2.06 -9.40 11.91
N ASN A 233 -1.38 -8.56 11.14
CA ASN A 233 0.04 -8.73 10.90
C ASN A 233 0.86 -8.48 12.17
N LYS A 234 2.02 -9.12 12.18
CA LYS A 234 2.99 -9.16 13.26
C LYS A 234 4.37 -8.92 12.64
N VAL A 235 5.27 -8.36 13.42
CA VAL A 235 6.65 -8.06 12.98
C VAL A 235 7.43 -9.34 12.75
N MET A 236 7.41 -10.25 13.72
CA MET A 236 8.28 -11.44 13.71
C MET A 236 7.54 -12.69 13.26
N ASP A 237 6.46 -13.02 13.96
CA ASP A 237 5.72 -14.26 13.72
C ASP A 237 4.74 -14.09 12.57
N HIS A 238 4.42 -15.19 11.88
CA HIS A 238 3.26 -15.18 11.00
C HIS A 238 2.00 -14.96 11.85
N GLY A 239 1.13 -14.07 11.38
CA GLY A 239 -0.17 -13.82 11.96
C GLY A 239 -1.24 -14.24 10.97
N ARG A 240 -2.19 -13.34 10.70
CA ARG A 240 -3.15 -13.51 9.59
C ARG A 240 -2.52 -13.37 8.20
N SER A 241 -1.21 -13.13 8.15
CA SER A 241 -0.38 -13.07 6.95
C SER A 241 1.07 -13.42 7.32
N HIS A 242 1.93 -13.56 6.31
CA HIS A 242 3.37 -13.54 6.52
C HIS A 242 3.78 -12.30 7.31
N SER A 243 4.78 -12.44 8.18
CA SER A 243 5.23 -11.39 9.08
C SER A 243 5.80 -10.19 8.32
N ALA A 244 5.88 -9.02 8.96
CA ALA A 244 6.49 -7.83 8.37
C ALA A 244 7.91 -8.13 7.87
N LEU A 245 8.71 -8.88 8.65
CA LEU A 245 10.04 -9.33 8.24
C LEU A 245 10.00 -10.19 6.97
N ALA A 246 9.06 -11.13 6.87
CA ALA A 246 8.98 -12.05 5.73
C ALA A 246 8.45 -11.38 4.45
N ARG A 247 7.62 -10.33 4.58
CA ARG A 247 7.04 -9.62 3.42
C ARG A 247 7.78 -8.33 3.04
N LEU A 248 8.80 -7.93 3.79
CA LEU A 248 9.50 -6.66 3.59
C LEU A 248 10.03 -6.50 2.17
N ASP A 249 10.62 -7.54 1.60
CA ASP A 249 11.16 -7.46 0.23
C ASP A 249 10.05 -7.24 -0.78
N ARG A 250 8.98 -8.02 -0.68
CA ARG A 250 7.87 -8.01 -1.61
C ARG A 250 7.06 -6.71 -1.55
N ASP A 251 6.74 -6.25 -0.35
CA ASP A 251 5.80 -5.15 -0.12
C ASP A 251 6.48 -3.78 -0.06
N VAL A 252 7.81 -3.75 0.06
CA VAL A 252 8.59 -2.51 0.17
C VAL A 252 9.77 -2.49 -0.79
N ILE A 253 10.78 -3.35 -0.59
CA ILE A 253 12.09 -3.20 -1.27
C ILE A 253 11.96 -3.40 -2.79
N ALA A 254 11.08 -4.29 -3.22
CA ALA A 254 10.81 -4.56 -4.63
C ALA A 254 9.95 -3.48 -5.31
N LEU A 255 9.35 -2.55 -4.55
CA LEU A 255 8.64 -1.41 -5.13
C LEU A 255 9.65 -0.37 -5.62
N PRO A 256 9.42 0.22 -6.80
CA PRO A 256 10.37 1.16 -7.38
C PRO A 256 10.41 2.48 -6.59
N HIS A 257 11.62 2.98 -6.39
CA HIS A 257 11.91 4.30 -5.79
C HIS A 257 11.35 4.52 -4.38
N VAL A 258 11.16 3.48 -3.56
CA VAL A 258 10.81 3.69 -2.14
C VAL A 258 11.94 4.47 -1.45
N ASP A 259 11.60 5.59 -0.81
CA ASP A 259 12.54 6.42 -0.06
C ASP A 259 12.42 6.21 1.45
N ARG A 260 11.20 5.99 1.95
CA ARG A 260 10.91 5.89 3.39
C ARG A 260 9.87 4.84 3.69
N VAL A 261 9.95 4.24 4.87
CA VAL A 261 8.92 3.37 5.41
C VAL A 261 8.53 3.85 6.80
N ILE A 262 7.22 3.96 7.02
CA ILE A 262 6.64 4.09 8.35
C ILE A 262 6.33 2.68 8.82
N LEU A 263 7.03 2.19 9.84
CA LEU A 263 6.75 0.92 10.48
C LEU A 263 5.81 1.13 11.67
N PHE A 264 4.56 0.70 11.52
CA PHE A 264 3.54 0.77 12.56
C PHE A 264 2.92 -0.61 12.81
N GLU A 265 3.64 -1.41 13.60
CA GLU A 265 3.28 -2.78 14.01
C GLU A 265 3.77 -3.09 15.43
N GLY A 266 3.29 -4.18 16.01
CA GLY A 266 3.76 -4.74 17.28
C GLY A 266 2.64 -5.06 18.26
N ILE A 267 1.48 -4.41 18.13
CA ILE A 267 0.35 -4.62 19.05
C ILE A 267 -0.20 -6.05 18.99
N ASN A 268 -0.05 -6.73 17.85
CA ASN A 268 -0.43 -8.13 17.72
C ASN A 268 0.66 -9.07 18.20
N ASP A 269 1.95 -8.71 18.09
CA ASP A 269 3.07 -9.54 18.53
C ASP A 269 3.09 -9.71 20.05
N ILE A 270 2.82 -8.64 20.79
CA ILE A 270 2.95 -8.61 22.26
C ILE A 270 1.77 -9.26 22.99
N ARG A 271 0.65 -9.49 22.30
CA ARG A 271 -0.52 -10.14 22.89
C ARG A 271 -0.36 -11.65 22.93
N HIS A 272 -0.98 -12.26 23.94
CA HIS A 272 -1.13 -13.70 24.00
C HIS A 272 -2.18 -14.15 22.96
N ASP A 273 -1.91 -15.28 22.29
CA ASP A 273 -2.80 -15.86 21.28
C ASP A 273 -3.04 -17.36 21.57
N GLY A 274 -4.06 -17.95 20.94
CA GLY A 274 -4.32 -19.40 21.00
C GLY A 274 -5.31 -19.83 22.10
N GLY A 275 -5.36 -21.14 22.34
CA GLY A 275 -6.29 -21.79 23.28
C GLY A 275 -5.79 -21.79 24.72
N THR A 276 -6.17 -22.80 25.50
CA THR A 276 -5.74 -22.95 26.90
C THR A 276 -4.71 -24.08 27.02
N PRO A 277 -3.45 -23.82 27.42
CA PRO A 277 -2.90 -22.51 27.81
C PRO A 277 -2.56 -21.64 26.59
N PRO A 278 -2.62 -20.30 26.74
CA PRO A 278 -2.30 -19.40 25.65
C PRO A 278 -0.80 -19.41 25.34
N VAL A 279 -0.47 -19.15 24.08
CA VAL A 279 0.91 -18.89 23.64
C VAL A 279 1.27 -17.46 24.06
N ALA A 280 2.41 -17.33 24.73
CA ALA A 280 2.90 -16.04 25.18
C ALA A 280 3.20 -15.10 24.01
N GLY A 281 2.78 -13.84 24.15
CA GLY A 281 3.20 -12.79 23.25
C GLY A 281 4.70 -12.51 23.35
N ARG A 282 5.24 -11.82 22.34
CA ARG A 282 6.65 -11.41 22.31
C ARG A 282 6.95 -10.40 23.41
N ASN A 283 8.10 -10.58 24.06
CA ASN A 283 8.61 -9.62 25.03
C ASN A 283 9.29 -8.42 24.33
N ALA A 284 9.74 -7.43 25.10
CA ALA A 284 10.34 -6.22 24.55
C ALA A 284 11.65 -6.49 23.80
N ASP A 285 12.50 -7.42 24.28
CA ASP A 285 13.80 -7.69 23.66
C ASP A 285 13.65 -8.36 22.29
N ASP A 286 12.73 -9.33 22.18
CA ASP A 286 12.34 -9.97 20.91
C ASP A 286 11.84 -8.91 19.91
N MET A 287 10.98 -8.01 20.37
CA MET A 287 10.44 -6.95 19.51
C MET A 287 11.51 -5.95 19.08
N VAL A 288 12.43 -5.56 19.96
CA VAL A 288 13.57 -4.70 19.61
C VAL A 288 14.45 -5.36 18.55
N LEU A 289 14.69 -6.67 18.66
CA LEU A 289 15.40 -7.43 17.62
C LEU A 289 14.67 -7.34 16.27
N GLY A 290 13.37 -7.65 16.24
CA GLY A 290 12.56 -7.57 15.02
C GLY A 290 12.55 -6.18 14.39
N TYR A 291 12.34 -5.14 15.19
CA TYR A 291 12.36 -3.75 14.72
C TYR A 291 13.73 -3.34 14.14
N ARG A 292 14.83 -3.76 14.79
CA ARG A 292 16.18 -3.50 14.27
C ARG A 292 16.45 -4.22 12.96
N GLN A 293 16.01 -5.47 12.82
CA GLN A 293 16.14 -6.22 11.57
C GLN A 293 15.36 -5.56 10.42
N VAL A 294 14.18 -4.99 10.69
CA VAL A 294 13.47 -4.19 9.67
C VAL A 294 14.29 -2.95 9.30
N ALA A 295 14.73 -2.16 10.28
CA ALA A 295 15.50 -0.94 10.01
C ALA A 295 16.80 -1.21 9.24
N GLU A 296 17.58 -2.21 9.66
CA GLU A 296 18.85 -2.60 9.00
C GLU A 296 18.64 -2.98 7.53
N ARG A 297 17.59 -3.76 7.22
CA ARG A 297 17.28 -4.18 5.85
C ARG A 297 16.74 -3.05 4.97
N LEU A 298 16.04 -2.08 5.56
CA LEU A 298 15.65 -0.87 4.85
C LEU A 298 16.88 -0.01 4.53
N HIS A 299 17.74 0.21 5.51
CA HIS A 299 18.97 0.99 5.35
C HIS A 299 19.94 0.38 4.35
N SER A 300 20.06 -0.96 4.30
CA SER A 300 20.90 -1.65 3.31
C SER A 300 20.44 -1.42 1.86
N ASN A 301 19.20 -0.97 1.67
CA ASN A 301 18.62 -0.61 0.38
C ASN A 301 18.46 0.91 0.20
N GLY A 302 19.07 1.73 1.08
CA GLY A 302 18.98 3.19 1.03
C GLY A 302 17.62 3.77 1.45
N ILE A 303 16.75 2.95 2.06
CA ILE A 303 15.42 3.35 2.49
C ILE A 303 15.47 3.81 3.95
N ARG A 304 14.91 4.98 4.25
CA ARG A 304 14.81 5.48 5.63
C ARG A 304 13.70 4.78 6.40
N ALA A 305 13.98 4.39 7.63
CA ALA A 305 13.04 3.76 8.54
C ALA A 305 12.48 4.78 9.53
N ILE A 306 11.16 4.91 9.59
CA ILE A 306 10.43 5.77 10.53
C ILE A 306 9.66 4.86 11.50
N ALA A 307 9.97 4.96 12.79
CA ALA A 307 9.23 4.23 13.81
C ALA A 307 7.89 4.91 14.06
N ALA A 308 6.83 4.14 14.28
CA ALA A 308 5.58 4.63 14.83
C ALA A 308 5.28 3.92 16.14
N THR A 309 5.07 4.69 17.22
CA THR A 309 4.75 4.12 18.54
C THR A 309 3.41 3.39 18.50
N MET A 310 3.31 2.22 19.13
CA MET A 310 2.04 1.50 19.30
C MET A 310 1.03 2.37 20.04
N THR A 311 -0.25 2.37 19.65
CA THR A 311 -1.30 3.17 20.30
C THR A 311 -1.77 2.56 21.62
N PRO A 312 -2.44 3.33 22.49
CA PRO A 312 -3.05 2.78 23.70
C PRO A 312 -4.18 1.79 23.38
N PHE A 313 -4.44 0.86 24.29
CA PHE A 313 -5.49 -0.15 24.12
C PHE A 313 -6.16 -0.59 25.45
N GLY A 314 -6.07 0.26 26.48
CA GLY A 314 -6.51 0.00 27.86
C GLY A 314 -7.99 -0.31 28.04
N GLY A 315 -8.84 0.15 27.12
CA GLY A 315 -10.28 -0.15 27.13
C GLY A 315 -10.67 -1.36 26.29
N SER A 316 -9.72 -2.01 25.61
CA SER A 316 -10.00 -3.11 24.69
C SER A 316 -10.24 -4.41 25.44
N ASP A 317 -11.12 -5.25 24.93
CA ASP A 317 -11.29 -6.64 25.39
C ASP A 317 -10.02 -7.50 25.21
N ARG A 318 -9.03 -6.98 24.47
CA ARG A 318 -7.73 -7.60 24.27
C ARG A 318 -6.65 -7.04 25.20
N TYR A 319 -7.03 -6.26 26.20
CA TYR A 319 -6.10 -5.67 27.15
C TYR A 319 -5.51 -6.71 28.09
N GLU A 320 -4.18 -6.69 28.20
CA GLU A 320 -3.42 -7.53 29.12
C GLU A 320 -2.36 -6.65 29.79
N PRO A 321 -2.27 -6.63 31.14
CA PRO A 321 -1.29 -5.79 31.84
C PRO A 321 0.16 -6.05 31.41
N VAL A 322 0.51 -7.30 31.15
CA VAL A 322 1.85 -7.68 30.64
C VAL A 322 2.12 -7.08 29.27
N SER A 323 1.15 -7.15 28.36
CA SER A 323 1.24 -6.59 27.01
C SER A 323 1.31 -5.07 27.05
N ALA A 324 0.54 -4.42 27.93
CA ALA A 324 0.63 -2.97 28.16
C ALA A 324 2.00 -2.54 28.73
N GLY A 325 2.58 -3.35 29.61
CA GLY A 325 3.95 -3.17 30.09
C GLY A 325 4.98 -3.25 28.97
N THR A 326 4.89 -4.28 28.11
CA THR A 326 5.75 -4.44 26.93
C THR A 326 5.60 -3.26 25.96
N ARG A 327 4.36 -2.82 25.70
CA ARG A 327 4.06 -1.64 24.88
C ARG A 327 4.76 -0.39 25.41
N THR A 328 4.66 -0.13 26.70
CA THR A 328 5.27 1.02 27.37
C THR A 328 6.78 1.02 27.24
N THR A 329 7.41 -0.14 27.46
CA THR A 329 8.86 -0.33 27.29
C THR A 329 9.30 -0.04 25.85
N LEU A 330 8.59 -0.60 24.86
CA LEU A 330 8.92 -0.42 23.45
C LEU A 330 8.71 1.02 22.97
N ASN A 331 7.62 1.67 23.35
CA ASN A 331 7.40 3.07 23.00
C ASN A 331 8.44 4.00 23.65
N THR A 332 8.85 3.71 24.89
CA THR A 332 9.93 4.44 25.56
C THR A 332 11.25 4.25 24.83
N TRP A 333 11.57 3.03 24.40
CA TRP A 333 12.75 2.72 23.61
C TRP A 333 12.74 3.47 22.26
N MET A 334 11.61 3.49 21.54
CA MET A 334 11.47 4.22 20.28
C MET A 334 11.72 5.73 20.44
N ARG A 335 11.23 6.33 21.54
CA ARG A 335 11.46 7.74 21.89
C ARG A 335 12.89 8.06 22.29
N GLY A 336 13.67 7.07 22.73
CA GLY A 336 15.00 7.25 23.31
C GLY A 336 16.11 7.66 22.33
N GLY A 337 15.80 7.91 21.05
CA GLY A 337 16.75 8.41 20.04
C GLY A 337 17.87 7.43 19.63
N ARG A 338 17.88 6.20 20.17
CA ARG A 338 18.86 5.14 19.89
C ARG A 338 18.18 3.85 19.38
N SER A 339 17.00 4.01 18.80
CA SER A 339 16.21 2.90 18.27
C SER A 339 16.80 2.31 16.97
N GLY A 340 17.64 3.08 16.26
CA GLY A 340 18.11 2.75 14.92
C GLY A 340 17.18 3.22 13.81
N PHE A 341 16.07 3.89 14.14
CA PHE A 341 15.19 4.54 13.17
C PHE A 341 15.65 5.99 12.90
N ASP A 342 15.39 6.49 11.70
CA ASP A 342 15.75 7.83 11.25
C ASP A 342 14.82 8.91 11.81
N ALA A 343 13.58 8.54 12.16
CA ALA A 343 12.59 9.44 12.73
C ALA A 343 11.51 8.67 13.51
N LEU A 344 10.65 9.42 14.19
CA LEU A 344 9.54 8.91 15.00
C LEU A 344 8.23 9.62 14.65
N ILE A 345 7.14 8.84 14.56
CA ILE A 345 5.77 9.33 14.60
C ILE A 345 5.12 8.80 15.89
N ASP A 346 4.77 9.68 16.82
CA ASP A 346 4.26 9.30 18.14
C ASP A 346 2.73 9.16 18.15
N PHE A 347 2.20 8.12 17.49
CA PHE A 347 0.76 7.84 17.48
C PHE A 347 0.19 7.56 18.87
N ASP A 348 1.01 7.10 19.83
CA ASP A 348 0.63 6.95 21.22
C ASP A 348 0.30 8.30 21.83
N GLN A 349 1.15 9.31 21.63
CA GLN A 349 0.89 10.68 22.07
C GLN A 349 -0.30 11.32 21.35
N ILE A 350 -0.43 11.08 20.04
CA ILE A 350 -1.51 11.66 19.23
C ILE A 350 -2.90 11.18 19.68
N LEU A 351 -3.02 9.90 20.07
CA LEU A 351 -4.34 9.29 20.31
C LEU A 351 -4.72 9.09 21.78
N ARG A 352 -3.77 9.06 22.72
CA ARG A 352 -4.09 8.77 24.11
C ARG A 352 -5.02 9.81 24.74
N ASP A 353 -5.86 9.35 25.65
CA ASP A 353 -6.56 10.22 26.58
C ASP A 353 -5.53 10.89 27.51
N PRO A 354 -5.43 12.24 27.53
CA PRO A 354 -4.48 12.94 28.40
C PRO A 354 -4.68 12.66 29.89
N ALA A 355 -5.91 12.35 30.32
CA ALA A 355 -6.24 12.01 31.71
C ALA A 355 -6.04 10.52 32.01
N LYS A 356 -6.03 9.66 30.98
CA LYS A 356 -5.86 8.21 31.10
C LYS A 356 -4.94 7.69 29.98
N PRO A 357 -3.61 7.85 30.09
CA PRO A 357 -2.66 7.62 28.99
C PRO A 357 -2.67 6.23 28.34
N GLU A 358 -3.18 5.20 29.02
CA GLU A 358 -3.33 3.86 28.43
C GLU A 358 -4.65 3.66 27.66
N PHE A 359 -5.51 4.67 27.57
CA PHE A 359 -6.83 4.57 26.93
C PHE A 359 -6.91 5.42 25.66
N LEU A 360 -7.64 4.91 24.68
CA LEU A 360 -8.19 5.71 23.60
C LEU A 360 -9.49 6.38 24.09
N PRO A 361 -9.71 7.67 23.81
CA PRO A 361 -11.02 8.29 24.03
C PRO A 361 -12.13 7.55 23.26
N GLU A 362 -13.28 7.33 23.89
CA GLU A 362 -14.40 6.59 23.31
C GLU A 362 -14.86 7.16 21.95
N ALA A 363 -14.84 8.49 21.82
CA ALA A 363 -15.26 9.18 20.60
C ALA A 363 -14.42 8.85 19.35
N ILE A 364 -13.21 8.30 19.52
CA ILE A 364 -12.25 8.10 18.41
C ILE A 364 -11.90 6.64 18.14
N THR A 365 -12.61 5.71 18.76
CA THR A 365 -12.37 4.27 18.62
C THR A 365 -13.67 3.51 18.37
N ARG A 366 -13.57 2.31 17.81
CA ARG A 366 -14.70 1.38 17.67
C ARG A 366 -14.72 0.31 18.77
N ASP A 367 -13.55 -0.12 19.21
CA ASP A 367 -13.37 -1.29 20.10
C ASP A 367 -12.20 -1.10 21.10
N PHE A 368 -11.84 0.17 21.35
CA PHE A 368 -10.73 0.61 22.19
C PHE A 368 -9.35 0.07 21.78
N LEU A 369 -9.23 -0.48 20.57
CA LEU A 369 -7.97 -0.86 19.93
C LEU A 369 -7.82 -0.17 18.58
N HIS A 370 -8.85 -0.25 17.74
CA HIS A 370 -8.85 0.34 16.41
C HIS A 370 -9.49 1.75 16.45
N PRO A 371 -8.83 2.77 15.87
CA PRO A 371 -9.43 4.08 15.66
C PRO A 371 -10.70 3.98 14.80
N ASN A 372 -11.70 4.83 15.00
CA ASN A 372 -12.76 5.03 14.00
C ASN A 372 -12.32 6.09 12.97
N ASP A 373 -13.21 6.51 12.06
CA ASP A 373 -12.89 7.53 11.05
C ASP A 373 -12.31 8.82 11.65
N GLU A 374 -12.85 9.29 12.78
CA GLU A 374 -12.33 10.46 13.50
C GLU A 374 -10.95 10.19 14.10
N GLY A 375 -10.73 9.00 14.66
CA GLY A 375 -9.42 8.61 15.18
C GLY A 375 -8.35 8.51 14.09
N TYR A 376 -8.66 7.95 12.92
CA TYR A 376 -7.74 7.94 11.78
C TYR A 376 -7.45 9.35 11.25
N ARG A 377 -8.44 10.24 11.26
CA ARG A 377 -8.24 11.66 10.94
C ARG A 377 -7.27 12.31 11.93
N ARG A 378 -7.44 12.09 13.24
CA ARG A 378 -6.50 12.60 14.25
C ARG A 378 -5.09 12.07 14.05
N MET A 379 -4.93 10.79 13.69
CA MET A 379 -3.62 10.24 13.35
C MET A 379 -2.97 11.01 12.21
N ALA A 380 -3.67 11.20 11.09
CA ALA A 380 -3.15 11.90 9.92
C ALA A 380 -2.83 13.38 10.20
N ASP A 381 -3.69 14.07 10.95
CA ASP A 381 -3.50 15.47 11.33
C ASP A 381 -2.33 15.66 12.30
N GLY A 382 -2.09 14.68 13.19
CA GLY A 382 -1.04 14.73 14.20
C GLY A 382 0.38 14.47 13.69
N VAL A 383 0.55 13.97 12.45
CA VAL A 383 1.89 13.74 11.89
C VAL A 383 2.56 15.06 11.53
N ASP A 384 3.83 15.26 11.93
CA ASP A 384 4.64 16.33 11.36
C ASP A 384 5.09 15.95 9.95
N LEU A 385 4.62 16.69 8.94
CA LEU A 385 4.91 16.41 7.53
C LEU A 385 6.40 16.55 7.18
N ALA A 386 7.18 17.30 7.96
CA ALA A 386 8.61 17.45 7.75
C ALA A 386 9.35 16.12 7.89
N VAL A 387 8.85 15.22 8.75
CA VAL A 387 9.36 13.84 8.91
C VAL A 387 9.23 13.02 7.62
N LEU A 388 8.33 13.41 6.72
CA LEU A 388 8.12 12.79 5.41
C LEU A 388 8.75 13.59 4.25
N GLY A 389 9.50 14.64 4.57
CA GLY A 389 10.19 15.48 3.59
C GLY A 389 9.31 16.58 2.99
N CYS A 390 8.07 16.74 3.46
CA CYS A 390 7.24 17.87 3.12
C CYS A 390 7.48 19.01 4.11
N LYS A 391 8.35 19.95 3.73
CA LYS A 391 8.54 21.21 4.46
C LYS A 391 7.63 22.25 3.82
N ALA A 392 6.55 22.61 4.52
CA ALA A 392 5.72 23.74 4.10
C ALA A 392 6.61 24.97 3.89
N ARG A 393 6.45 25.64 2.75
CA ARG A 393 7.20 26.86 2.42
C ARG A 393 6.74 28.04 3.24
#